data_AF-A0A2S8WIR0-F1
#
_entry.id   AF-A0A2S8WIR0-F1
#
_cell.length_a   1.000
_cell.length_b   1.000
_cell.length_c   1.000
_cell.angle_alpha   90.00
_cell.angle_beta   90.00
_cell.angle_gamma   90.00
#
_symmetry.space_group_name_H-M   'P 1'
#
loop_
_entity.id
_entity.type
_entity.pdbx_description
1 polymer ?
#
loop_
_entity_poly.entity_id
_entity_poly.type
_entity_poly.pdbx_seq_one_letter_code
_entity_poly.pdbx_strand_id
1 'polypeptide(L)'
;MKLRLVLSAALIAALLSGCSSAPAHQSDLTSETASPASPSSSARSTVGDTSETQETLAKPGPSAIGQPWADSKIEAWVANSGIKSVKGFLYPYNLIDSWESTEAGHLRITIANSYKFNQDGSAQRYETATDELRTMGLIMFESIGEDSPELEKVTVQTANGSRTGSYSRARTGADPSDLDAWANEKYVQWLDAMNDTYESLCGKRIKKLSDYRSCIPTDPHAYVESVSAPARGELVVKLVPGIWQNNTYDTPTMSGIDFVSSNMSLKINGKAHSTEGVDKLTVLVVGEDDSSVETRFGPEE
;
A
#
# COMPACT_ATOMS: atom_id res chain seq x y z
N MET A 1 23.61 1.29 56.55
CA MET A 1 23.65 2.74 56.85
C MET A 1 23.38 3.47 55.54
N LYS A 2 22.16 4.01 55.34
CA LYS A 2 21.81 5.47 55.39
C LYS A 2 22.67 6.29 54.42
N LEU A 3 22.14 6.84 53.32
CA LEU A 3 21.33 8.09 53.25
C LEU A 3 20.65 8.11 51.85
N ARG A 4 19.33 8.02 51.67
CA ARG A 4 18.29 9.09 51.61
C ARG A 4 18.72 10.45 51.02
N LEU A 5 18.13 10.80 49.88
CA LEU A 5 17.51 12.11 49.65
C LEU A 5 16.26 11.95 48.74
N VAL A 6 15.21 12.67 49.13
CA VAL A 6 13.81 12.63 48.68
C VAL A 6 13.43 14.08 48.35
N LEU A 7 12.32 14.26 47.61
CA LEU A 7 11.53 15.49 47.32
C LEU A 7 12.01 16.30 46.10
N SER A 8 11.17 16.83 45.20
CA SER A 8 9.70 16.92 45.17
C SER A 8 9.18 17.31 43.78
N ALA A 9 7.90 17.00 43.55
CA ALA A 9 7.07 17.39 42.42
C ALA A 9 6.77 18.90 42.35
N ALA A 10 6.48 19.38 41.15
CA ALA A 10 5.61 20.55 40.94
C ALA A 10 4.78 20.37 39.65
N LEU A 11 3.49 20.11 39.86
CA LEU A 11 2.40 20.32 38.91
C LEU A 11 2.29 21.82 38.61
N ILE A 12 2.11 22.20 37.35
CA ILE A 12 1.39 23.44 37.01
C ILE A 12 0.37 23.08 35.92
N ALA A 13 -0.90 23.11 36.33
CA ALA A 13 -2.06 23.15 35.46
C ALA A 13 -2.87 24.39 35.83
N ALA A 14 -3.16 25.23 34.83
CA ALA A 14 -4.33 26.12 34.68
C ALA A 14 -4.01 27.18 33.60
N LEU A 15 -4.92 27.74 32.80
CA LEU A 15 -6.32 27.52 32.38
C LEU A 15 -6.56 28.58 31.26
N LEU A 16 -7.33 28.20 30.23
CA LEU A 16 -8.32 28.98 29.46
C LEU A 16 -8.08 30.46 29.07
N SER A 17 -7.99 30.68 27.75
CA SER A 17 -8.67 31.74 26.97
C SER A 17 -8.39 31.46 25.47
N GLY A 18 -9.33 31.20 24.56
CA GLY A 18 -10.73 31.58 24.48
C GLY A 18 -10.89 32.80 23.56
N CYS A 19 -10.74 32.65 22.24
CA CYS A 19 -11.27 33.57 21.23
C CYS A 19 -11.69 32.77 19.99
N SER A 20 -13.00 32.71 19.77
CA SER A 20 -13.69 32.16 18.60
C SER A 20 -14.48 33.31 17.98
N SER A 21 -14.46 33.45 16.66
CA SER A 21 -15.47 34.23 15.94
C SER A 21 -15.49 33.87 14.45
N ALA A 22 -16.37 32.92 14.12
CA ALA A 22 -17.09 32.91 12.86
C ALA A 22 -18.44 33.64 13.08
N PRO A 23 -18.97 34.41 12.11
CA PRO A 23 -20.36 34.82 12.12
C PRO A 23 -21.20 33.96 11.18
N ALA A 24 -22.35 33.53 11.69
CA ALA A 24 -23.49 33.05 10.91
C ALA A 24 -24.74 33.86 11.29
N HIS A 25 -25.73 33.84 10.37
CA HIS A 25 -27.05 34.49 10.37
C HIS A 25 -27.09 35.89 9.72
N GLN A 26 -28.05 36.24 8.88
CA GLN A 26 -29.46 35.79 8.82
C GLN A 26 -30.10 36.11 7.45
N SER A 27 -31.09 35.30 7.07
CA SER A 27 -32.00 35.46 5.92
C SER A 27 -32.98 36.63 6.10
N ASP A 28 -33.42 37.27 5.00
CA ASP A 28 -34.86 37.56 4.78
C ASP A 28 -35.19 38.06 3.36
N LEU A 29 -36.47 37.93 3.02
CA LEU A 29 -37.14 37.86 1.72
C LEU A 29 -37.45 39.21 1.01
N THR A 30 -37.51 39.11 -0.33
CA THR A 30 -38.42 39.77 -1.33
C THR A 30 -38.75 41.27 -1.30
N SER A 31 -38.53 41.98 -2.42
CA SER A 31 -39.61 42.48 -3.31
C SER A 31 -39.10 43.21 -4.58
N GLU A 32 -39.91 43.09 -5.64
CA GLU A 32 -39.96 43.70 -6.99
C GLU A 32 -39.24 45.06 -7.20
N THR A 33 -38.72 45.43 -8.39
CA THR A 33 -39.51 45.71 -9.61
C THR A 33 -38.59 46.03 -10.81
N ALA A 34 -39.11 45.77 -12.02
CA ALA A 34 -38.86 46.45 -13.31
C ALA A 34 -37.71 45.99 -14.24
N SER A 35 -38.12 45.24 -15.27
CA SER A 35 -37.50 45.17 -16.60
C SER A 35 -37.84 46.44 -17.41
N PRO A 36 -37.10 46.78 -18.50
CA PRO A 36 -37.48 46.24 -19.81
C PRO A 36 -36.34 45.99 -20.84
N ALA A 37 -36.65 45.07 -21.76
CA ALA A 37 -36.36 45.04 -23.22
C ALA A 37 -34.93 44.71 -23.77
N SER A 38 -34.75 43.43 -24.15
CA SER A 38 -34.43 42.83 -25.48
C SER A 38 -34.00 43.75 -26.67
N PRO A 39 -33.14 43.29 -27.63
CA PRO A 39 -33.46 42.14 -28.50
C PRO A 39 -32.34 41.19 -28.98
N SER A 40 -32.83 39.97 -29.28
CA SER A 40 -32.46 38.92 -30.23
C SER A 40 -31.26 39.05 -31.18
N SER A 41 -30.55 37.93 -31.35
CA SER A 41 -30.42 37.30 -32.68
C SER A 41 -30.22 35.78 -32.59
N SER A 42 -30.92 35.09 -33.50
CA SER A 42 -31.06 33.64 -33.65
C SER A 42 -29.86 32.99 -34.33
N ALA A 43 -29.61 31.69 -34.08
CA ALA A 43 -29.37 30.72 -35.15
C ALA A 43 -29.49 29.26 -34.67
N ARG A 44 -30.24 28.53 -35.48
CA ARG A 44 -30.67 27.12 -35.47
C ARG A 44 -29.57 26.20 -36.00
N SER A 45 -29.54 24.93 -35.59
CA SER A 45 -29.49 23.78 -36.52
C SER A 45 -29.68 22.44 -35.81
N THR A 46 -30.55 21.64 -36.43
CA THR A 46 -30.96 20.28 -36.11
C THR A 46 -30.29 19.34 -37.11
N VAL A 47 -29.71 18.22 -36.68
CA VAL A 47 -29.36 17.03 -37.48
C VAL A 47 -29.35 15.87 -36.46
N GLY A 48 -29.97 14.71 -36.61
CA GLY A 48 -30.33 13.94 -37.80
C GLY A 48 -29.76 12.54 -37.58
N ASP A 49 -30.64 11.56 -37.47
CA ASP A 49 -30.36 10.15 -37.17
C ASP A 49 -29.81 9.40 -38.38
N THR A 50 -29.35 8.16 -38.15
CA THR A 50 -28.88 7.09 -39.08
C THR A 50 -27.42 7.08 -39.56
N SER A 51 -26.59 6.20 -39.00
CA SER A 51 -26.15 4.95 -39.66
C SER A 51 -25.12 4.19 -38.83
N GLU A 52 -25.35 2.88 -38.72
CA GLU A 52 -24.42 1.87 -38.25
C GLU A 52 -23.05 1.96 -38.94
N THR A 53 -21.99 1.88 -38.15
CA THR A 53 -20.75 1.23 -38.59
C THR A 53 -20.24 0.41 -37.43
N GLN A 54 -20.37 -0.90 -37.61
CA GLN A 54 -19.78 -1.96 -36.81
C GLN A 54 -18.25 -1.85 -36.81
N GLU A 55 -17.67 -2.23 -35.67
CA GLU A 55 -16.27 -2.59 -35.46
C GLU A 55 -15.18 -1.57 -35.83
N THR A 56 -14.69 -0.89 -34.80
CA THR A 56 -13.23 -0.85 -34.64
C THR A 56 -12.91 -1.21 -33.19
N LEU A 57 -12.25 -2.36 -33.08
CA LEU A 57 -11.59 -2.92 -31.91
C LEU A 57 -11.03 -1.86 -30.97
N ALA A 58 -11.25 -2.10 -29.67
CA ALA A 58 -10.63 -1.38 -28.58
C ALA A 58 -9.16 -1.04 -28.89
N LYS A 59 -8.81 0.23 -28.67
CA LYS A 59 -7.44 0.72 -28.70
C LYS A 59 -6.57 -0.22 -27.86
N PRO A 60 -5.49 -0.81 -28.39
CA PRO A 60 -4.52 -1.48 -27.53
C PRO A 60 -4.02 -0.44 -26.52
N GLY A 61 -4.04 -0.77 -25.23
CA GLY A 61 -3.29 0.01 -24.26
C GLY A 61 -1.83 0.15 -24.74
N PRO A 62 -1.10 1.21 -24.36
CA PRO A 62 0.32 1.31 -24.68
C PRO A 62 1.00 -0.01 -24.28
N SER A 63 1.75 -0.62 -25.20
CA SER A 63 2.53 -1.82 -24.87
C SER A 63 3.36 -1.50 -23.63
N ALA A 64 3.31 -2.35 -22.60
CA ALA A 64 3.97 -2.10 -21.32
C ALA A 64 5.51 -2.21 -21.39
N ILE A 65 6.12 -1.78 -22.49
CA ILE A 65 7.52 -2.01 -22.86
C ILE A 65 8.02 -0.85 -23.71
N GLY A 66 9.34 -0.66 -23.70
CA GLY A 66 10.04 0.30 -24.54
C GLY A 66 10.20 1.67 -23.89
N GLN A 67 11.01 2.53 -24.53
CA GLN A 67 11.37 3.83 -23.98
C GLN A 67 10.15 4.74 -23.71
N PRO A 68 9.15 4.88 -24.62
CA PRO A 68 8.00 5.74 -24.34
C PRO A 68 7.18 5.27 -23.12
N TRP A 69 7.08 3.96 -22.90
CA TRP A 69 6.45 3.43 -21.70
C TRP A 69 7.29 3.75 -20.46
N ALA A 70 8.60 3.52 -20.51
CA ALA A 70 9.50 3.85 -19.40
C ALA A 70 9.46 5.35 -19.03
N ASP A 71 9.47 6.23 -20.03
CA ASP A 71 9.32 7.68 -19.86
C ASP A 71 8.00 8.02 -19.17
N SER A 72 6.88 7.42 -19.61
CA SER A 72 5.57 7.62 -18.99
C SER A 72 5.53 7.20 -17.51
N LYS A 73 6.28 6.17 -17.12
CA LYS A 73 6.37 5.73 -15.72
C LYS A 73 7.20 6.66 -14.86
N ILE A 74 8.25 7.25 -15.42
CA ILE A 74 9.02 8.29 -14.74
C ILE A 74 8.20 9.57 -14.59
N GLU A 75 7.44 9.96 -15.61
CA GLU A 75 6.52 11.08 -15.54
C GLU A 75 5.45 10.87 -14.47
N ALA A 76 4.83 9.68 -14.41
CA ALA A 76 3.89 9.32 -13.36
C ALA A 76 4.53 9.38 -11.96
N TRP A 77 5.73 8.82 -11.80
CA TRP A 77 6.46 8.88 -10.53
C TRP A 77 6.75 10.32 -10.08
N VAL A 78 7.22 11.16 -11.01
CA VAL A 78 7.51 12.59 -10.77
C VAL A 78 6.24 13.33 -10.36
N ALA A 79 5.13 13.10 -11.05
CA ALA A 79 3.83 13.70 -10.75
C ALA A 79 3.31 13.27 -9.37
N ASN A 80 3.31 11.96 -9.09
CA ASN A 80 2.81 11.38 -7.84
C ASN A 80 3.69 11.76 -6.64
N SER A 81 4.97 12.00 -6.87
CA SER A 81 5.90 12.48 -5.85
C SER A 81 5.86 14.02 -5.63
N GLY A 82 5.06 14.76 -6.41
CA GLY A 82 4.94 16.21 -6.30
C GLY A 82 6.21 16.99 -6.65
N ILE A 83 7.08 16.42 -7.48
CA ILE A 83 8.39 16.99 -7.84
C ILE A 83 8.41 17.49 -9.28
N LYS A 84 9.34 18.39 -9.59
CA LYS A 84 9.43 18.99 -10.93
C LYS A 84 10.25 18.16 -11.92
N SER A 85 11.20 17.38 -11.42
CA SER A 85 12.04 16.49 -12.22
C SER A 85 12.78 15.52 -11.32
N VAL A 86 13.28 14.43 -11.91
CA VAL A 86 14.12 13.44 -11.25
C VAL A 86 15.35 14.07 -10.58
N LYS A 87 16.03 14.99 -11.27
CA LYS A 87 17.21 15.71 -10.71
C LYS A 87 16.84 16.70 -9.61
N GLY A 88 15.58 17.12 -9.53
CA GLY A 88 15.07 17.99 -8.47
C GLY A 88 14.67 17.23 -7.18
N PHE A 89 14.78 15.90 -7.16
CA PHE A 89 14.45 15.11 -5.98
C PHE A 89 15.55 15.17 -4.91
N LEU A 90 15.25 14.64 -3.73
CA LEU A 90 16.24 14.41 -2.68
C LEU A 90 17.17 13.25 -3.04
N TYR A 91 18.33 13.20 -2.39
CA TYR A 91 19.17 12.01 -2.40
C TYR A 91 18.37 10.80 -1.86
N PRO A 92 18.48 9.60 -2.46
CA PRO A 92 19.39 9.24 -3.56
C PRO A 92 18.84 9.40 -4.98
N TYR A 93 17.57 9.74 -5.15
CA TYR A 93 16.94 9.69 -6.48
C TYR A 93 17.41 10.80 -7.43
N ASN A 94 18.00 11.89 -6.93
CA ASN A 94 18.69 12.86 -7.77
C ASN A 94 19.92 12.29 -8.51
N LEU A 95 20.39 11.10 -8.12
CA LEU A 95 21.44 10.36 -8.80
C LEU A 95 20.95 9.47 -9.94
N ILE A 96 19.64 9.38 -10.21
CA ILE A 96 19.13 8.64 -11.38
C ILE A 96 19.62 9.34 -12.65
N ASP A 97 20.32 8.60 -13.51
CA ASP A 97 20.95 9.09 -14.73
C ASP A 97 20.22 8.63 -15.99
N SER A 98 19.61 7.45 -15.98
CA SER A 98 18.80 6.94 -17.08
C SER A 98 17.78 5.92 -16.62
N TRP A 99 16.81 5.65 -17.49
CA TRP A 99 15.80 4.62 -17.32
C TRP A 99 15.42 4.03 -18.67
N GLU A 100 14.99 2.78 -18.67
CA GLU A 100 14.57 2.06 -19.86
C GLU A 100 13.59 0.93 -19.51
N SER A 101 12.96 0.37 -20.54
CA SER A 101 12.16 -0.86 -20.43
C SER A 101 12.43 -1.76 -21.63
N THR A 102 13.11 -2.87 -21.37
CA THR A 102 13.44 -3.91 -22.36
C THR A 102 12.52 -5.13 -22.28
N GLU A 103 11.73 -5.23 -21.22
CA GLU A 103 10.81 -6.32 -20.92
C GLU A 103 9.46 -5.72 -20.51
N ALA A 104 8.36 -6.38 -20.88
CA ALA A 104 7.02 -5.90 -20.56
C ALA A 104 6.81 -5.83 -19.04
N GLY A 105 6.27 -4.70 -18.56
CA GLY A 105 6.05 -4.41 -17.16
C GLY A 105 7.31 -4.17 -16.33
N HIS A 106 8.50 -4.13 -16.95
CA HIS A 106 9.76 -3.95 -16.24
C HIS A 106 10.36 -2.58 -16.52
N LEU A 107 10.43 -1.75 -15.48
CA LEU A 107 11.17 -0.49 -15.47
C LEU A 107 12.58 -0.71 -14.88
N ARG A 108 13.62 -0.37 -15.65
CA ARG A 108 15.02 -0.39 -15.19
C ARG A 108 15.50 1.04 -15.00
N ILE A 109 16.08 1.31 -13.83
CA ILE A 109 16.62 2.59 -13.40
C ILE A 109 18.12 2.45 -13.20
N THR A 110 18.89 3.36 -13.78
CA THR A 110 20.34 3.44 -13.59
C THR A 110 20.67 4.68 -12.77
N ILE A 111 21.43 4.48 -11.68
CA ILE A 111 21.93 5.55 -10.81
C ILE A 111 23.44 5.74 -10.93
N ALA A 112 23.92 6.95 -10.67
CA ALA A 112 25.34 7.27 -10.67
C ALA A 112 26.13 6.39 -9.67
N ASN A 113 27.37 6.05 -10.02
CA ASN A 113 28.29 5.32 -9.13
C ASN A 113 28.73 6.12 -7.89
N SER A 114 28.33 7.39 -7.80
CA SER A 114 28.56 8.25 -6.63
C SER A 114 27.60 7.96 -5.47
N TYR A 115 26.60 7.09 -5.66
CA TYR A 115 25.72 6.64 -4.59
C TYR A 115 26.52 5.98 -3.46
N LYS A 116 26.33 6.48 -2.24
CA LYS A 116 26.96 5.97 -1.03
C LYS A 116 25.96 5.10 -0.28
N PHE A 117 26.24 3.81 -0.25
CA PHE A 117 25.48 2.83 0.52
C PHE A 117 25.68 3.04 2.02
N ASN A 118 24.61 2.83 2.79
CA ASN A 118 24.57 2.99 4.24
C ASN A 118 25.16 4.32 4.74
N GLN A 119 24.87 5.41 4.03
CA GLN A 119 25.49 6.72 4.29
C GLN A 119 25.14 7.28 5.68
N ASP A 120 23.92 7.04 6.15
CA ASP A 120 23.41 7.50 7.44
C ASP A 120 23.69 6.51 8.59
N GLY A 121 24.30 5.35 8.30
CA GLY A 121 24.54 4.30 9.27
C GLY A 121 23.27 3.65 9.81
N SER A 122 22.10 3.91 9.19
CA SER A 122 20.81 3.37 9.63
C SER A 122 20.57 1.96 9.12
N ALA A 123 21.31 1.53 8.08
CA ALA A 123 21.19 0.19 7.54
C ALA A 123 21.61 -0.81 8.62
N GLN A 124 20.70 -1.73 8.90
CA GLN A 124 20.95 -2.78 9.87
C GLN A 124 22.07 -3.69 9.36
N ARG A 125 22.76 -4.40 10.27
CA ARG A 125 23.88 -5.30 9.92
C ARG A 125 23.61 -6.35 8.83
N TYR A 126 22.34 -6.59 8.51
CA TYR A 126 21.87 -7.54 7.51
C TYR A 126 21.34 -6.87 6.22
N GLU A 127 21.19 -5.54 6.21
CA GLU A 127 20.79 -4.78 5.02
C GLU A 127 22.03 -4.55 4.15
N THR A 128 21.97 -5.11 2.95
CA THR A 128 23.02 -5.07 1.95
C THR A 128 22.78 -3.92 0.97
N ALA A 129 23.80 -3.59 0.17
CA ALA A 129 23.66 -2.66 -0.95
C ALA A 129 22.50 -3.04 -1.91
N THR A 130 22.22 -4.34 -2.06
CA THR A 130 21.08 -4.82 -2.86
C THR A 130 19.74 -4.52 -2.20
N ASP A 131 19.66 -4.56 -0.86
CA ASP A 131 18.45 -4.25 -0.11
C ASP A 131 18.12 -2.76 -0.17
N GLU A 132 19.13 -1.89 -0.08
CA GLU A 132 18.95 -0.44 -0.27
C GLU A 132 18.39 -0.10 -1.67
N LEU A 133 18.96 -0.69 -2.73
CA LEU A 133 18.46 -0.51 -4.10
C LEU A 133 17.07 -1.10 -4.31
N ARG A 134 16.75 -2.23 -3.65
CA ARG A 134 15.40 -2.79 -3.64
C ARG A 134 14.41 -1.82 -2.98
N THR A 135 14.78 -1.19 -1.87
CA THR A 135 13.93 -0.18 -1.20
C THR A 135 13.69 1.03 -2.09
N MET A 136 14.70 1.50 -2.83
CA MET A 136 14.48 2.54 -3.85
C MET A 136 13.47 2.08 -4.91
N GLY A 137 13.63 0.85 -5.41
CA GLY A 137 12.69 0.25 -6.35
C GLY A 137 11.28 0.14 -5.80
N LEU A 138 11.12 -0.26 -4.54
CA LEU A 138 9.84 -0.33 -3.81
C LEU A 138 9.15 1.03 -3.78
N ILE A 139 9.84 2.09 -3.37
CA ILE A 139 9.25 3.44 -3.24
C ILE A 139 8.78 3.95 -4.61
N MET A 140 9.58 3.76 -5.66
CA MET A 140 9.16 4.10 -7.03
C MET A 140 7.97 3.26 -7.47
N PHE A 141 8.03 1.94 -7.21
CA PHE A 141 6.99 1.01 -7.58
C PHE A 141 5.65 1.36 -6.92
N GLU A 142 5.60 1.57 -5.61
CA GLU A 142 4.36 1.93 -4.90
C GLU A 142 3.82 3.28 -5.36
N SER A 143 4.70 4.26 -5.61
CA SER A 143 4.28 5.58 -6.11
C SER A 143 3.71 5.55 -7.53
N ILE A 144 4.17 4.65 -8.40
CA ILE A 144 3.67 4.51 -9.78
C ILE A 144 2.50 3.52 -9.86
N GLY A 145 2.58 2.45 -9.06
CA GLY A 145 1.84 1.21 -9.21
C GLY A 145 0.34 1.33 -8.98
N GLU A 146 -0.11 2.29 -8.16
CA GLU A 146 -1.52 2.60 -7.96
C GLU A 146 -2.24 2.87 -9.30
N ASP A 147 -1.60 3.64 -10.19
CA ASP A 147 -2.17 4.04 -11.48
C ASP A 147 -1.67 3.21 -12.67
N SER A 148 -0.80 2.23 -12.41
CA SER A 148 -0.10 1.44 -13.45
C SER A 148 -0.19 -0.06 -13.17
N PRO A 149 -1.35 -0.70 -13.40
CA PRO A 149 -1.54 -2.13 -13.18
C PRO A 149 -0.61 -3.01 -14.03
N GLU A 150 -0.06 -2.47 -15.12
CA GLU A 150 0.89 -3.16 -15.98
C GLU A 150 2.36 -3.07 -15.53
N LEU A 151 2.69 -2.28 -14.51
CA LEU A 151 4.03 -2.25 -13.92
C LEU A 151 4.23 -3.46 -13.01
N GLU A 152 5.14 -4.36 -13.36
CA GLU A 152 5.38 -5.61 -12.64
C GLU A 152 6.67 -5.60 -11.82
N LYS A 153 7.67 -4.82 -12.25
CA LYS A 153 8.99 -4.79 -11.63
C LYS A 153 9.69 -3.45 -11.83
N VAL A 154 10.35 -2.97 -10.78
CA VAL A 154 11.34 -1.89 -10.84
C VAL A 154 12.69 -2.44 -10.44
N THR A 155 13.72 -2.23 -11.27
CA THR A 155 15.10 -2.59 -10.94
C THR A 155 15.97 -1.36 -10.91
N VAL A 156 16.71 -1.17 -9.83
CA VAL A 156 17.67 -0.08 -9.67
C VAL A 156 19.08 -0.68 -9.71
N GLN A 157 19.94 -0.15 -10.56
CA GLN A 157 21.32 -0.59 -10.71
C GLN A 157 22.27 0.60 -10.74
N THR A 158 23.51 0.39 -10.28
CA THR A 158 24.56 1.40 -10.47
C THR A 158 25.00 1.46 -11.94
N ALA A 159 25.50 2.60 -12.40
CA ALA A 159 25.90 2.81 -13.80
C ALA A 159 26.93 1.80 -14.32
N ASN A 160 27.79 1.27 -13.44
CA ASN A 160 28.73 0.20 -13.77
C ASN A 160 28.16 -1.22 -13.65
N GLY A 161 26.89 -1.38 -13.28
CA GLY A 161 26.23 -2.67 -13.05
C GLY A 161 26.73 -3.45 -11.83
N SER A 162 27.66 -2.91 -11.03
CA SER A 162 28.28 -3.63 -9.90
C SER A 162 27.32 -3.94 -8.76
N ARG A 163 26.23 -3.17 -8.63
CA ARG A 163 25.15 -3.38 -7.67
C ARG A 163 23.82 -3.29 -8.37
N THR A 164 22.90 -4.15 -7.95
CA THR A 164 21.52 -4.18 -8.44
C THR A 164 20.58 -4.59 -7.31
N GLY A 165 19.37 -4.05 -7.33
CA GLY A 165 18.26 -4.44 -6.49
C GLY A 165 16.97 -4.32 -7.27
N SER A 166 16.10 -5.32 -7.16
CA SER A 166 14.80 -5.33 -7.83
C SER A 166 13.70 -5.45 -6.81
N TYR A 167 12.67 -4.64 -6.98
CA TYR A 167 11.38 -4.82 -6.35
C TYR A 167 10.36 -5.24 -7.43
N SER A 168 9.56 -6.24 -7.12
CA SER A 168 8.47 -6.72 -7.94
C SER A 168 7.24 -6.89 -7.09
N ARG A 169 6.10 -7.09 -7.74
CA ARG A 169 4.86 -7.38 -7.02
C ARG A 169 4.92 -8.63 -6.12
N ALA A 170 5.71 -9.63 -6.52
CA ALA A 170 6.25 -10.65 -5.62
C ALA A 170 7.47 -10.06 -4.87
N ARG A 171 7.27 -9.57 -3.64
CA ARG A 171 8.29 -8.89 -2.82
C ARG A 171 9.47 -9.81 -2.47
N THR A 172 9.20 -11.10 -2.27
CA THR A 172 10.21 -12.13 -2.03
C THR A 172 10.72 -12.74 -3.34
N GLY A 173 10.21 -12.32 -4.50
CA GLY A 173 10.51 -12.91 -5.80
C GLY A 173 9.89 -14.31 -5.99
N ALA A 174 8.82 -14.61 -5.25
CA ALA A 174 8.09 -15.87 -5.38
C ALA A 174 7.57 -16.06 -6.81
N ASP A 175 7.74 -17.26 -7.36
CA ASP A 175 7.04 -17.67 -8.57
C ASP A 175 5.56 -17.83 -8.23
N PRO A 176 4.65 -17.05 -8.83
CA PRO A 176 3.25 -17.08 -8.43
C PRO A 176 2.51 -18.32 -8.99
N SER A 177 3.18 -19.17 -9.78
CA SER A 177 2.70 -20.50 -10.14
C SER A 177 3.06 -21.58 -9.11
N ASP A 178 4.05 -21.32 -8.24
CA ASP A 178 4.36 -22.13 -7.07
C ASP A 178 3.48 -21.67 -5.90
N LEU A 179 2.50 -22.49 -5.54
CA LEU A 179 1.50 -22.17 -4.52
C LEU A 179 2.12 -21.99 -3.12
N ASP A 180 3.19 -22.73 -2.80
CA ASP A 180 3.86 -22.62 -1.50
C ASP A 180 4.65 -21.31 -1.43
N ALA A 181 5.37 -20.98 -2.52
CA ALA A 181 6.08 -19.71 -2.63
C ALA A 181 5.10 -18.52 -2.59
N TRP A 182 3.97 -18.61 -3.30
CA TRP A 182 2.94 -17.58 -3.31
C TRP A 182 2.25 -17.43 -1.94
N ALA A 183 1.91 -18.51 -1.24
CA ALA A 183 1.35 -18.45 0.11
C ALA A 183 2.31 -17.76 1.09
N ASN A 184 3.60 -18.12 1.02
CA ASN A 184 4.64 -17.48 1.83
C ASN A 184 4.80 -15.99 1.48
N GLU A 185 4.75 -15.62 0.21
CA GLU A 185 4.74 -14.22 -0.24
C GLU A 185 3.57 -13.45 0.42
N LYS A 186 2.35 -14.00 0.39
CA LYS A 186 1.18 -13.35 1.00
C LYS A 186 1.29 -13.24 2.52
N TYR A 187 1.86 -14.24 3.18
CA TYR A 187 2.17 -14.17 4.60
C TYR A 187 3.18 -13.05 4.92
N VAL A 188 4.24 -12.90 4.12
CA VAL A 188 5.22 -11.81 4.29
C VAL A 188 4.58 -10.44 4.05
N GLN A 189 3.79 -10.29 2.98
CA GLN A 189 3.07 -9.06 2.69
C GLN A 189 2.15 -8.64 3.83
N TRP A 190 1.41 -9.61 4.40
CA TRP A 190 0.57 -9.38 5.55
C TRP A 190 1.39 -8.98 6.79
N LEU A 191 2.47 -9.69 7.11
CA LEU A 191 3.30 -9.40 8.28
C LEU A 191 3.94 -8.01 8.21
N ASP A 192 4.37 -7.58 7.03
CA ASP A 192 4.85 -6.21 6.79
C ASP A 192 3.72 -5.20 7.04
N ALA A 193 2.51 -5.44 6.54
CA ALA A 193 1.38 -4.55 6.78
C ALA A 193 0.97 -4.48 8.27
N MET A 194 1.14 -5.58 9.01
CA MET A 194 0.98 -5.60 10.46
C MET A 194 2.08 -4.79 11.15
N ASN A 195 3.34 -4.89 10.69
CA ASN A 195 4.42 -4.05 11.20
C ASN A 195 4.08 -2.57 11.05
N ASP A 196 3.64 -2.14 9.88
CA ASP A 196 3.28 -0.73 9.61
C ASP A 196 2.19 -0.22 10.56
N THR A 197 1.29 -1.13 10.99
CA THR A 197 0.18 -0.80 11.89
C THR A 197 0.62 -0.73 13.36
N TYR A 198 1.50 -1.62 13.79
CA TYR A 198 1.77 -1.87 15.21
C TYR A 198 3.19 -1.56 15.68
N GLU A 199 4.13 -1.22 14.80
CA GLU A 199 5.53 -0.92 15.16
C GLU A 199 5.63 0.18 16.23
N SER A 200 4.85 1.25 16.07
CA SER A 200 4.82 2.38 17.02
C SER A 200 4.26 1.97 18.39
N LEU A 201 3.22 1.14 18.40
CA LEU A 201 2.61 0.61 19.62
C LEU A 201 3.55 -0.34 20.35
N CYS A 202 4.25 -1.20 19.61
CA CYS A 202 5.15 -2.20 20.15
C CYS A 202 6.54 -1.66 20.49
N GLY A 203 6.86 -0.44 20.06
CA GLY A 203 8.18 0.18 20.26
C GLY A 203 9.33 -0.60 19.61
N LYS A 204 9.00 -1.51 18.68
CA LYS A 204 9.96 -2.35 17.93
C LYS A 204 9.32 -2.85 16.65
N ARG A 205 10.17 -3.10 15.66
CA ARG A 205 9.78 -3.73 14.40
C ARG A 205 9.30 -5.17 14.62
N ILE A 206 8.14 -5.51 14.07
CA ILE A 206 7.53 -6.83 14.12
C ILE A 206 7.97 -7.60 12.86
N LYS A 207 8.91 -8.54 13.02
CA LYS A 207 9.38 -9.40 11.91
C LYS A 207 9.00 -10.87 12.06
N LYS A 208 8.43 -11.25 13.20
CA LYS A 208 8.02 -12.62 13.54
C LYS A 208 6.79 -12.57 14.42
N LEU A 209 5.92 -13.57 14.31
CA LEU A 209 4.73 -13.71 15.16
C LEU A 209 5.06 -13.75 16.66
N SER A 210 6.24 -14.24 17.05
CA SER A 210 6.67 -14.21 18.46
C SER A 210 6.87 -12.79 18.99
N ASP A 211 7.34 -11.86 18.15
CA ASP A 211 7.47 -10.45 18.52
C ASP A 211 6.10 -9.81 18.67
N TYR A 212 5.19 -10.15 17.76
CA TYR A 212 3.79 -9.71 17.79
C TYR A 212 3.07 -10.20 19.05
N ARG A 213 3.16 -11.51 19.35
CA ARG A 213 2.56 -12.15 20.53
C ARG A 213 3.07 -11.59 21.84
N SER A 214 4.34 -11.19 21.90
CA SER A 214 4.90 -10.58 23.11
C SER A 214 4.39 -9.16 23.35
N CYS A 215 3.97 -8.47 22.29
CA CYS A 215 3.44 -7.11 22.35
C CYS A 215 1.93 -7.10 22.58
N ILE A 216 1.16 -7.85 21.78
CA ILE A 216 -0.31 -7.93 21.82
C ILE A 216 -0.73 -9.39 21.99
N PRO A 217 -0.59 -9.96 23.20
CA PRO A 217 -0.79 -11.38 23.44
C PRO A 217 -2.23 -11.85 23.23
N THR A 218 -3.22 -10.94 23.26
CA THR A 218 -4.64 -11.28 23.08
C THR A 218 -5.10 -11.20 21.62
N ASP A 219 -4.24 -10.78 20.68
CA ASP A 219 -4.59 -10.68 19.27
C ASP A 219 -4.47 -12.05 18.57
N PRO A 220 -5.55 -12.57 17.97
CA PRO A 220 -5.56 -13.88 17.29
C PRO A 220 -4.55 -13.98 16.14
N HIS A 221 -4.19 -12.88 15.48
CA HIS A 221 -3.16 -12.86 14.44
C HIS A 221 -1.79 -13.34 14.94
N ALA A 222 -1.49 -13.17 16.23
CA ALA A 222 -0.26 -13.65 16.85
C ALA A 222 -0.18 -15.18 16.95
N TYR A 223 -1.25 -15.88 16.60
CA TYR A 223 -1.41 -17.32 16.75
C TYR A 223 -1.51 -18.05 15.40
N VAL A 224 -1.23 -17.36 14.28
CA VAL A 224 -1.05 -18.02 12.98
C VAL A 224 0.04 -19.09 13.07
N GLU A 225 -0.33 -20.33 12.80
CA GLU A 225 0.57 -21.49 12.73
C GLU A 225 1.14 -21.64 11.33
N SER A 226 0.25 -21.58 10.33
CA SER A 226 0.59 -21.82 8.93
C SER A 226 -0.32 -21.03 8.01
N VAL A 227 0.23 -20.66 6.86
CA VAL A 227 -0.49 -20.11 5.72
C VAL A 227 -0.17 -20.99 4.52
N SER A 228 -1.20 -21.42 3.79
CA SER A 228 -1.07 -22.31 2.63
C SER A 228 -2.04 -21.89 1.53
N ALA A 229 -1.76 -22.27 0.29
CA ALA A 229 -2.62 -21.95 -0.84
C ALA A 229 -3.13 -23.24 -1.50
N PRO A 230 -4.43 -23.59 -1.37
CA PRO A 230 -5.01 -24.73 -2.08
C PRO A 230 -5.14 -24.47 -3.59
N ALA A 231 -5.29 -23.21 -3.98
CA ALA A 231 -5.33 -22.75 -5.35
C ALA A 231 -4.81 -21.30 -5.42
N ARG A 232 -4.46 -20.82 -6.60
CA ARG A 232 -4.10 -19.42 -6.79
C ARG A 232 -5.31 -18.53 -6.47
N GLY A 233 -5.08 -17.46 -5.71
CA GLY A 233 -6.15 -16.59 -5.23
C GLY A 233 -6.84 -17.11 -3.96
N GLU A 234 -6.56 -18.33 -3.50
CA GLU A 234 -7.11 -18.89 -2.27
C GLU A 234 -6.03 -19.05 -1.20
N LEU A 235 -6.31 -18.63 0.04
CA LEU A 235 -5.46 -18.88 1.20
C LEU A 235 -6.24 -19.66 2.27
N VAL A 236 -5.53 -20.58 2.93
CA VAL A 236 -5.95 -21.23 4.17
C VAL A 236 -4.95 -20.89 5.26
N VAL A 237 -5.44 -20.24 6.31
CA VAL A 237 -4.71 -19.81 7.49
C VAL A 237 -5.15 -20.69 8.66
N LYS A 238 -4.19 -21.30 9.35
CA LYS A 238 -4.46 -22.08 10.56
C LYS A 238 -3.96 -21.31 11.77
N LEU A 239 -4.82 -21.17 12.78
CA LEU A 239 -4.47 -20.61 14.08
C LEU A 239 -4.30 -21.73 15.10
N VAL A 240 -3.32 -21.62 15.98
CA VAL A 240 -3.31 -22.45 17.19
C VAL A 240 -4.24 -21.84 18.26
N PRO A 241 -4.88 -22.67 19.11
CA PRO A 241 -5.59 -22.19 20.29
C PRO A 241 -4.69 -21.34 21.19
N GLY A 242 -5.28 -20.39 21.91
CA GLY A 242 -4.51 -19.46 22.71
C GLY A 242 -5.35 -18.51 23.57
N ILE A 243 -4.66 -17.65 24.32
CA ILE A 243 -5.28 -16.67 25.23
C ILE A 243 -6.08 -15.57 24.51
N TRP A 244 -6.08 -15.56 23.19
CA TRP A 244 -6.91 -14.70 22.36
C TRP A 244 -8.39 -15.13 22.36
N GLN A 245 -8.67 -16.42 22.59
CA GLN A 245 -10.03 -16.96 22.63
C GLN A 245 -10.78 -16.42 23.87
N ASN A 246 -12.05 -16.08 23.68
CA ASN A 246 -12.91 -15.43 24.66
C ASN A 246 -12.27 -14.18 25.29
N ASN A 247 -11.53 -13.41 24.48
CA ASN A 247 -10.77 -12.26 24.94
C ASN A 247 -11.07 -11.02 24.07
N THR A 248 -10.12 -10.08 24.04
CA THR A 248 -10.29 -8.73 23.49
C THR A 248 -10.85 -8.71 22.06
N TYR A 249 -10.42 -9.66 21.23
CA TYR A 249 -10.78 -9.73 19.80
C TYR A 249 -11.67 -10.93 19.47
N ASP A 250 -12.13 -11.67 20.49
CA ASP A 250 -13.03 -12.81 20.33
C ASP A 250 -14.24 -12.61 21.24
N THR A 251 -15.24 -11.94 20.67
CA THR A 251 -16.40 -11.39 21.38
C THR A 251 -17.69 -12.04 20.85
N PRO A 252 -18.80 -11.95 21.61
CA PRO A 252 -20.09 -12.48 21.13
C PRO A 252 -20.59 -11.89 19.81
N THR A 253 -20.07 -10.72 19.40
CA THR A 253 -20.49 -10.01 18.17
C THR A 253 -19.48 -10.12 17.03
N MET A 254 -18.25 -10.57 17.31
CA MET A 254 -17.18 -10.72 16.32
C MET A 254 -16.22 -11.76 16.87
N SER A 255 -16.16 -12.92 16.23
CA SER A 255 -15.25 -13.98 16.61
C SER A 255 -13.81 -13.62 16.24
N GLY A 256 -12.84 -14.18 16.96
CA GLY A 256 -11.42 -13.94 16.67
C GLY A 256 -11.02 -14.42 15.27
N ILE A 257 -11.64 -15.49 14.76
CA ILE A 257 -11.41 -16.00 13.41
C ILE A 257 -11.97 -15.08 12.32
N ASP A 258 -13.13 -14.44 12.55
CA ASP A 258 -13.70 -13.45 11.63
C ASP A 258 -12.85 -12.17 11.61
N PHE A 259 -12.34 -11.77 12.78
CA PHE A 259 -11.42 -10.66 12.87
C PHE A 259 -10.13 -10.92 12.06
N VAL A 260 -9.56 -12.14 12.15
CA VAL A 260 -8.38 -12.52 11.36
C VAL A 260 -8.70 -12.57 9.88
N SER A 261 -9.78 -13.24 9.47
CA SER A 261 -10.08 -13.43 8.05
C SER A 261 -10.30 -12.11 7.33
N SER A 262 -11.11 -11.23 7.93
CA SER A 262 -11.40 -9.90 7.39
C SER A 262 -10.15 -9.00 7.39
N ASN A 263 -9.43 -8.90 8.51
CA ASN A 263 -8.26 -8.03 8.59
C ASN A 263 -7.13 -8.48 7.66
N MET A 264 -6.82 -9.79 7.65
CA MET A 264 -5.75 -10.33 6.81
C MET A 264 -6.08 -10.16 5.32
N SER A 265 -7.33 -10.42 4.92
CA SER A 265 -7.80 -10.16 3.55
C SER A 265 -7.63 -8.68 3.18
N LEU A 266 -8.09 -7.76 4.03
CA LEU A 266 -7.95 -6.31 3.81
C LEU A 266 -6.49 -5.87 3.69
N LYS A 267 -5.61 -6.36 4.58
CA LYS A 267 -4.19 -5.97 4.60
C LYS A 267 -3.42 -6.49 3.39
N ILE A 268 -3.68 -7.73 2.97
CA ILE A 268 -3.06 -8.30 1.76
C ILE A 268 -3.59 -7.58 0.52
N ASN A 269 -4.92 -7.42 0.41
CA ASN A 269 -5.54 -6.88 -0.80
C ASN A 269 -5.43 -5.36 -0.93
N GLY A 270 -5.21 -4.63 0.16
CA GLY A 270 -5.09 -3.17 0.14
C GLY A 270 -3.93 -2.63 -0.70
N LYS A 271 -2.93 -3.48 -1.02
CA LYS A 271 -1.81 -3.16 -1.93
C LYS A 271 -1.70 -4.13 -3.12
N ALA A 272 -2.69 -5.02 -3.31
CA ALA A 272 -2.66 -6.01 -4.37
C ALA A 272 -3.22 -5.43 -5.67
N HIS A 273 -2.55 -5.70 -6.79
CA HIS A 273 -3.02 -5.29 -8.11
C HIS A 273 -3.42 -6.49 -8.95
N SER A 274 -4.49 -6.35 -9.75
CA SER A 274 -4.90 -7.37 -10.72
C SER A 274 -4.98 -8.77 -10.08
N THR A 275 -4.32 -9.77 -10.67
CA THR A 275 -4.33 -11.20 -10.29
C THR A 275 -3.53 -11.57 -9.04
N GLU A 276 -3.05 -10.59 -8.29
CA GLU A 276 -2.27 -10.82 -7.07
C GLU A 276 -3.12 -10.90 -5.80
N GLY A 277 -4.39 -10.50 -5.90
CA GLY A 277 -5.28 -10.53 -4.78
C GLY A 277 -5.46 -11.94 -4.21
N VAL A 278 -5.89 -11.96 -2.96
CA VAL A 278 -6.52 -13.14 -2.36
C VAL A 278 -8.02 -12.96 -2.55
N ASP A 279 -8.60 -13.79 -3.39
CA ASP A 279 -10.03 -13.80 -3.70
C ASP A 279 -10.82 -14.49 -2.60
N LYS A 280 -10.21 -15.47 -1.92
CA LYS A 280 -10.83 -16.21 -0.81
C LYS A 280 -9.80 -16.55 0.26
N LEU A 281 -10.09 -16.19 1.50
CA LEU A 281 -9.26 -16.48 2.65
C LEU A 281 -10.09 -17.26 3.68
N THR A 282 -9.64 -18.48 3.97
CA THR A 282 -10.24 -19.34 5.01
C THR A 282 -9.35 -19.35 6.24
N VAL A 283 -9.91 -19.07 7.42
CA VAL A 283 -9.24 -19.18 8.71
C VAL A 283 -9.84 -20.35 9.48
N LEU A 284 -8.99 -21.20 10.04
CA LEU A 284 -9.37 -22.36 10.86
C LEU A 284 -8.60 -22.33 12.18
N VAL A 285 -9.16 -22.93 13.23
CA VAL A 285 -8.43 -23.19 14.48
C VAL A 285 -8.05 -24.67 14.57
N VAL A 286 -6.79 -24.95 14.90
CA VAL A 286 -6.28 -26.32 15.00
C VAL A 286 -6.99 -27.07 16.12
N GLY A 287 -7.66 -28.17 15.77
CA GLY A 287 -8.33 -29.05 16.72
C GLY A 287 -9.75 -28.60 17.10
N GLU A 288 -10.28 -27.59 16.42
CA GLU A 288 -11.65 -27.08 16.59
C GLU A 288 -12.38 -27.11 15.23
N ASP A 289 -13.72 -27.15 15.28
CA ASP A 289 -14.56 -27.15 14.07
C ASP A 289 -14.86 -25.73 13.55
N ASP A 290 -14.31 -24.71 14.23
CA ASP A 290 -14.56 -23.31 13.94
C ASP A 290 -13.80 -22.86 12.67
N SER A 291 -14.52 -22.15 11.79
CA SER A 291 -13.98 -21.64 10.53
C SER A 291 -14.60 -20.30 10.14
N SER A 292 -13.79 -19.45 9.51
CA SER A 292 -14.23 -18.19 8.91
C SER A 292 -13.76 -18.12 7.47
N VAL A 293 -14.60 -17.61 6.58
CA VAL A 293 -14.28 -17.44 5.16
C VAL A 293 -14.57 -16.00 4.77
N GLU A 294 -13.53 -15.31 4.29
CA GLU A 294 -13.64 -13.99 3.70
C GLU A 294 -13.47 -14.11 2.18
N THR A 295 -14.39 -13.55 1.42
CA THR A 295 -14.31 -13.49 -0.04
C THR A 295 -14.16 -12.04 -0.49
N ARG A 296 -13.20 -11.77 -1.37
CA ARG A 296 -13.07 -10.46 -1.98
C ARG A 296 -14.28 -10.19 -2.86
N PHE A 297 -15.06 -9.18 -2.52
CA PHE A 297 -16.07 -8.67 -3.45
C PHE A 297 -15.34 -8.01 -4.62
N GLY A 298 -15.47 -8.59 -5.82
CA GLY A 298 -15.07 -7.91 -7.04
C GLY A 298 -15.90 -6.64 -7.26
N PRO A 299 -15.46 -5.71 -8.12
CA PRO A 299 -16.37 -4.67 -8.58
C PRO A 299 -17.60 -5.36 -9.19
N GLU A 300 -18.81 -4.92 -8.81
CA GLU A 300 -20.04 -5.33 -9.50
C GLU A 300 -19.85 -5.01 -11.00
N GLU A 301 -20.04 -6.02 -11.86
CA GLU A 301 -19.98 -5.89 -13.33
C GLU A 301 -21.05 -4.93 -13.87
#